data_AF-A0A918UPS0-F1
#
_entry.id   AF-A0A918UPS0-F1
#
_cell.length_a   1.000
_cell.length_b   1.000
_cell.length_c   1.000
_cell.angle_alpha   90.00
_cell.angle_beta   90.00
_cell.angle_gamma   90.00
#
_symmetry.space_group_name_H-M   'P 1'
#
loop_
_entity.id
_entity.type
_entity.pdbx_description
1 polymer ?
#
loop_
_entity_poly.entity_id
_entity_poly.type
_entity_poly.pdbx_seq_one_letter_code
_entity_poly.pdbx_strand_id
1 'polypeptide(L)' 'MSIKGKIKETAGAAEEELGEALDNEKMANDGRRLRNEGRLEDGKLPKVTKVGSEK' A
#
# COMPACT_ATOMS: atom_id res chain seq x y z
N MET A 1 14.96 8.14 4.75
CA MET A 1 13.56 8.23 4.28
C MET A 1 13.59 8.78 2.86
N SER A 2 13.09 8.00 1.90
CA SER A 2 13.06 8.35 0.49
C SER A 2 11.72 9.01 0.17
N ILE A 3 11.73 10.18 -0.48
CA ILE A 3 10.51 10.84 -0.97
C ILE A 3 9.73 9.89 -1.90
N LYS A 4 10.46 9.12 -2.71
CA LYS A 4 9.90 8.11 -3.61
C LYS A 4 9.20 6.98 -2.84
N GLY A 5 9.80 6.52 -1.75
CA GLY A 5 9.22 5.48 -0.89
C GLY A 5 7.91 5.91 -0.26
N LYS A 6 7.85 7.15 0.25
CA LYS A 6 6.60 7.75 0.77
C LYS A 6 5.50 7.86 -0.28
N ILE A 7 5.83 8.31 -1.50
CA ILE A 7 4.86 8.42 -2.60
C ILE A 7 4.28 7.04 -2.93
N LYS A 8 5.13 6.01 -3.03
CA LYS A 8 4.70 4.62 -3.24
C LYS A 8 3.84 4.08 -2.09
N GLU A 9 4.21 4.37 -0.84
CA GLU A 9 3.44 3.97 0.35
C GLU A 9 2.01 4.55 0.28
N THR A 10 1.88 5.84 0.00
CA THR A 10 0.57 6.51 -0.10
C THR A 10 -0.23 6.07 -1.33
N ALA A 11 0.42 5.97 -2.51
CA ALA A 11 -0.26 5.54 -3.74
C ALA A 11 -0.77 4.11 -3.63
N GLY A 12 0.04 3.20 -3.07
CA GLY A 12 -0.37 1.83 -2.84
C GLY A 12 -1.49 1.70 -1.81
N ALA A 13 -1.50 2.55 -0.77
CA ALA A 13 -2.62 2.59 0.18
C ALA A 13 -3.93 3.02 -0.50
N ALA A 14 -3.88 4.04 -1.37
CA ALA A 14 -5.05 4.49 -2.11
C ALA A 14 -5.54 3.44 -3.11
N GLU A 15 -4.63 2.79 -3.86
CA GLU A 15 -5.01 1.69 -4.77
C GLU A 15 -5.61 0.49 -4.02
N GLU A 16 -5.11 0.20 -2.81
CA GLU A 16 -5.66 -0.85 -1.97
C GLU A 16 -7.09 -0.53 -1.53
N GLU A 17 -7.34 0.67 -1.00
CA GLU A 17 -8.69 1.10 -0.59
C GLU A 17 -9.66 1.16 -1.77
N LEU A 18 -9.24 1.69 -2.92
CA LEU A 18 -10.07 1.75 -4.12
C LEU A 18 -10.36 0.35 -4.68
N GLY A 19 -9.37 -0.54 -4.68
CA GLY A 19 -9.54 -1.93 -5.08
C GLY A 19 -10.55 -2.66 -4.19
N GLU A 20 -10.47 -2.47 -2.87
CA GLU A 20 -11.43 -3.05 -1.94
C GLU A 20 -12.84 -2.44 -2.07
N ALA A 21 -12.94 -1.13 -2.31
CA ALA A 21 -14.22 -0.45 -2.52
C ALA A 21 -14.92 -0.85 -3.83
N LEU A 22 -14.14 -1.22 -4.86
CA LEU A 22 -14.64 -1.63 -6.17
C LEU A 22 -14.76 -3.16 -6.33
N ASP A 23 -14.52 -3.92 -5.27
CA ASP A 23 -14.44 -5.40 -5.31
C ASP A 23 -13.45 -5.92 -6.37
N ASN A 24 -12.39 -5.17 -6.62
CA ASN A 24 -11.33 -5.48 -7.57
C ASN A 24 -10.09 -5.99 -6.82
N GLU A 25 -10.08 -7.29 -6.55
CA GLU A 25 -9.00 -7.95 -5.80
C GLU A 25 -7.61 -7.75 -6.41
N LYS A 26 -7.52 -7.65 -7.74
CA LYS A 26 -6.25 -7.42 -8.44
C LYS A 26 -5.69 -6.05 -8.08
N MET A 27 -6.52 -5.01 -8.17
CA MET A 27 -6.14 -3.64 -7.80
C MET A 27 -5.76 -3.56 -6.31
N ALA A 28 -6.51 -4.24 -5.44
CA ALA A 28 -6.19 -4.28 -4.02
C ALA A 28 -4.83 -4.96 -3.72
N ASN A 29 -4.51 -6.04 -4.45
CA ASN A 29 -3.23 -6.73 -4.35
C ASN A 29 -2.06 -5.88 -4.89
N ASP A 30 -2.27 -5.18 -6.01
CA ASP A 30 -1.28 -4.27 -6.58
C ASP A 30 -1.00 -3.09 -5.63
N GLY A 31 -2.04 -2.52 -5.02
CA GLY A 31 -1.90 -1.48 -3.99
C GLY A 31 -1.09 -1.94 -2.78
N ARG A 32 -1.37 -3.14 -2.24
CA ARG A 32 -0.57 -3.75 -1.16
C ARG A 32 0.90 -3.88 -1.53
N ARG A 33 1.18 -4.38 -2.73
CA ARG A 33 2.55 -4.55 -3.22
C ARG A 33 3.25 -3.21 -3.34
N LEU A 34 2.63 -2.22 -3.99
CA LEU A 34 3.19 -0.89 -4.19
C LEU A 34 3.48 -0.19 -2.86
N ARG A 35 2.56 -0.31 -1.90
CA ARG A 35 2.73 0.24 -0.56
C ARG A 35 3.91 -0.41 0.17
N ASN A 36 4.04 -1.73 0.07
CA ASN A 36 5.13 -2.48 0.69
C ASN A 36 6.48 -2.22 0.03
N GLU A 37 6.53 -2.04 -1.29
CA GLU A 37 7.72 -1.56 -1.99
C GLU A 37 8.16 -0.18 -1.46
N GLY A 38 7.22 0.75 -1.29
CA GLY A 38 7.49 2.07 -0.74
C GLY A 38 8.07 2.01 0.68
N ARG A 39 7.55 1.10 1.52
CA ARG A 39 8.07 0.86 2.87
C ARG A 39 9.47 0.27 2.87
N LEU A 40 9.74 -0.70 2.00
CA LEU A 40 11.07 -1.30 1.87
C LEU A 40 12.10 -0.26 1.38
N GLU A 41 11.73 0.60 0.43
CA GLU A 41 12.58 1.73 -0.01
C GLU A 41 12.85 2.74 1.11
N ASP A 42 11.92 2.86 2.06
CA ASP A 42 12.05 3.67 3.26
C ASP A 42 12.80 2.97 4.41
N GLY A 43 13.21 1.72 4.24
CA GLY A 43 13.87 0.90 5.28
C GLY A 43 12.90 0.38 6.35
N LYS A 44 11.59 0.41 6.11
CA LYS A 44 10.55 -0.10 6.99
C LYS A 44 10.14 -1.52 6.58
N LEU A 45 9.73 -2.32 7.56
CA LEU A 45 9.16 -3.65 7.30
C LEU A 45 7.82 -3.54 6.53
N PRO A 46 7.52 -4.47 5.62
CA PRO A 46 6.22 -4.54 4.94
C PRO A 46 5.04 -4.59 5.92
N LYS A 47 3.90 -4.02 5.53
CA LYS A 47 2.62 -4.24 6.24
C LYS A 47 1.90 -5.43 5.62
N VAL A 48 1.48 -6.34 6.49
CA VAL A 48 0.62 -7.49 6.15
C VAL A 48 -0.85 -7.24 6.47
N THR A 49 -1.15 -6.17 7.22
CA THR A 49 -2.50 -5.72 7.52
C THR A 49 -3.07 -4.90 6.36
N LYS A 50 -4.37 -5.04 6.12
CA LYS A 50 -5.06 -4.24 5.11
C LYS A 50 -5.12 -2.78 5.53
N VAL A 51 -5.26 -1.87 4.57
CA VAL A 51 -5.58 -0.47 4.92
C VAL A 51 -6.91 -0.44 5.71
N GLY A 52 -6.99 0.41 6.73
CA GLY A 52 -8.20 0.55 7.55
C GLY A 52 -8.49 -0.57 8.57
N SER A 53 -7.63 -1.59 8.68
CA SER A 53 -7.79 -2.67 9.69
C SER A 53 -7.44 -2.24 11.11
N GLU A 54 -6.55 -1.24 11.23
CA GLU A 54 -6.13 -0.65 12.50
C GLU A 54 -7.02 0.57 12.73
N LYS A 55 -8.08 0.43 13.54
CA LYS A 55 -8.90 1.55 14.05
C LYS A 55 -8.23 2.20 15.25
#